data_AF-A0AA44Z5T0-F1
#
_entry.id   AF-A0AA44Z5T0-F1
#
_cell.length_a   1.000
_cell.length_b   1.000
_cell.length_c   1.000
_cell.angle_alpha   90.00
_cell.angle_beta   90.00
_cell.angle_gamma   90.00
#
_symmetry.space_group_name_H-M   'P 1'
#
loop_
_entity.id
_entity.type
_entity.pdbx_description
1 polymer ?
#
loop_
_entity_poly.entity_id
_entity_poly.type
_entity_poly.pdbx_seq_one_letter_code
_entity_poly.pdbx_strand_id
1 'polypeptide(L)'
;MITNSKDKIPTSQAVVILINYILAIGILTLPRTAAEKVNTPDVWITVILGGLIAMVAGVIIVKLSQQFPEKTFYQYSQELVGKWLGVLISLLIIGYFFTLASFELRTLEGITSFFLLEGTPDWAIIMPFMWISLYLNLGGIN
;
A
#
# COMPACT_ATOMS: atom_id res chain seq x y z
N MET A 1 -12.39 -18.55 -2.11
CA MET A 1 -12.14 -20.00 -2.03
C MET A 1 -10.77 -20.23 -2.63
N ILE A 2 -9.72 -20.38 -1.78
CA ILE A 2 -8.36 -20.66 -2.26
C ILE A 2 -8.30 -22.18 -2.46
N THR A 3 -8.72 -22.65 -3.63
CA THR A 3 -8.93 -24.09 -3.90
C THR A 3 -7.68 -24.83 -4.33
N ASN A 4 -6.52 -24.17 -4.46
CA ASN A 4 -5.29 -24.80 -4.93
C ASN A 4 -4.10 -24.52 -4.00
N SER A 5 -3.36 -25.57 -3.63
CA SER A 5 -2.08 -25.48 -2.87
C SER A 5 -1.05 -24.59 -3.59
N LYS A 6 -1.19 -24.46 -4.92
CA LYS A 6 -0.38 -23.62 -5.79
C LYS A 6 -0.68 -22.11 -5.71
N ASP A 7 -1.69 -21.65 -4.96
CA ASP A 7 -2.03 -20.22 -4.83
C ASP A 7 -1.51 -19.60 -3.51
N LYS A 8 -0.72 -20.37 -2.73
CA LYS A 8 -0.14 -19.89 -1.48
C LYS A 8 1.24 -19.29 -1.73
N ILE A 9 1.42 -18.05 -1.35
CA ILE A 9 2.76 -17.42 -1.32
C ILE A 9 3.53 -17.91 -0.08
N PRO A 10 4.81 -18.28 -0.21
CA PRO A 10 5.65 -18.58 0.95
C PRO A 10 5.85 -17.32 1.80
N THR A 11 6.06 -17.52 3.10
CA THR A 11 6.22 -16.42 4.07
C THR A 11 7.32 -15.43 3.67
N SER A 12 8.42 -15.90 3.09
CA SER A 12 9.49 -15.03 2.60
C SER A 12 9.03 -14.10 1.48
N GLN A 13 8.25 -14.59 0.51
CA GLN A 13 7.69 -13.74 -0.55
C GLN A 13 6.68 -12.74 0.01
N ALA A 14 5.81 -13.16 0.95
CA ALA A 14 4.88 -12.25 1.62
C ALA A 14 5.61 -11.12 2.37
N VAL A 15 6.68 -11.45 3.09
CA VAL A 15 7.51 -10.46 3.80
C VAL A 15 8.16 -9.49 2.82
N VAL A 16 8.71 -9.98 1.71
CA VAL A 16 9.32 -9.12 0.68
C VAL A 16 8.28 -8.18 0.06
N ILE A 17 7.10 -8.68 -0.28
CA ILE A 17 6.00 -7.86 -0.83
C ILE A 17 5.59 -6.78 0.18
N LEU A 18 5.41 -7.14 1.45
CA LEU A 18 5.03 -6.18 2.50
C LEU A 18 6.11 -5.11 2.72
N ILE A 19 7.38 -5.49 2.77
CA ILE A 19 8.49 -4.53 2.93
C ILE A 19 8.54 -3.57 1.74
N ASN A 20 8.47 -4.07 0.50
CA ASN A 20 8.49 -3.21 -0.68
C ASN A 20 7.28 -2.27 -0.71
N TYR A 21 6.10 -2.76 -0.36
CA TYR A 21 4.89 -1.96 -0.27
C TYR A 21 4.99 -0.85 0.78
N ILE A 22 5.55 -1.14 1.96
CA ILE A 22 5.72 -0.14 3.04
C ILE A 22 6.78 0.90 2.65
N LEU A 23 7.88 0.46 2.04
CA LEU A 23 9.00 1.35 1.71
C LEU A 23 8.64 2.30 0.56
N ALA A 24 8.07 1.77 -0.53
CA ALA A 24 7.58 2.46 -1.74
C ALA A 24 8.10 3.90 -1.92
N ILE A 25 7.22 4.89 -2.10
CA ILE A 25 7.58 6.31 -2.12
C ILE A 25 7.63 6.89 -0.70
N GLY A 26 7.13 6.16 0.29
CA GLY A 26 7.17 6.52 1.71
C GLY A 26 8.59 6.85 2.19
N ILE A 27 9.60 6.09 1.78
CA ILE A 27 11.00 6.32 2.19
C ILE A 27 11.56 7.66 1.70
N LEU A 28 11.09 8.17 0.55
CA LEU A 28 11.53 9.43 -0.03
C LEU A 28 10.75 10.62 0.52
N THR A 29 9.45 10.46 0.74
CA THR A 29 8.55 11.56 1.09
C THR A 29 8.42 11.78 2.59
N LEU A 30 8.49 10.72 3.40
CA LEU A 30 8.27 10.78 4.84
C LEU A 30 9.34 11.61 5.58
N PRO A 31 10.66 11.45 5.33
CA PRO A 31 11.67 12.24 6.02
C PRO A 31 11.52 13.74 5.74
N ARG A 32 11.30 14.10 4.47
CA ARG A 32 11.10 15.49 4.04
C ARG A 32 9.87 16.10 4.69
N THR A 33 8.71 15.46 4.55
CA THR A 33 7.44 16.00 5.08
C THR A 33 7.41 16.06 6.60
N ALA A 34 8.07 15.11 7.28
CA ALA A 34 8.19 15.14 8.73
C ALA A 34 9.12 16.28 9.19
N ALA A 35 10.28 16.47 8.54
CA ALA A 35 11.20 17.54 8.87
C ALA A 35 10.60 18.93 8.64
N GLU A 36 9.91 19.13 7.50
CA GLU A 36 9.22 20.40 7.16
C GLU A 36 8.13 20.76 8.17
N LYS A 37 7.42 19.76 8.73
CA LYS A 37 6.35 20.00 9.71
C LYS A 37 6.85 20.21 11.13
N VAL A 38 7.80 19.38 11.57
CA VAL A 38 8.27 19.38 12.96
C VAL A 38 9.30 20.50 13.19
N ASN A 39 10.07 20.88 12.17
CA ASN A 39 11.10 21.94 12.22
C ASN A 39 12.15 21.75 13.34
N THR A 40 12.32 20.52 13.83
CA THR A 40 13.36 20.17 14.80
C THR A 40 14.14 18.94 14.34
N PRO A 41 15.42 18.81 14.76
CA PRO A 41 16.23 17.61 14.48
C PRO A 41 15.68 16.33 15.10
N ASP A 42 14.83 16.43 16.13
CA ASP A 42 14.30 15.30 16.90
C ASP A 42 13.10 14.59 16.22
N VAL A 43 12.86 14.87 14.93
CA VAL A 43 11.76 14.30 14.13
C VAL A 43 11.73 12.78 14.11
N TRP A 44 12.89 12.12 14.27
CA TRP A 44 13.02 10.67 14.31
C TRP A 44 12.17 10.02 15.41
N ILE A 45 11.96 10.72 16.53
CA ILE A 45 11.12 10.25 17.64
C ILE A 45 9.66 10.10 17.18
N THR A 46 9.15 11.09 16.43
CA THR A 46 7.79 11.05 15.87
C THR A 46 7.62 9.88 14.89
N VAL A 47 8.64 9.59 14.08
CA VAL A 47 8.62 8.46 13.14
C VAL A 47 8.58 7.13 13.89
N ILE A 48 9.38 6.96 14.95
CA ILE A 48 9.37 5.75 15.77
C ILE A 48 8.01 5.56 16.47
N LEU A 49 7.46 6.64 17.05
CA LEU A 49 6.14 6.58 17.69
C LEU A 49 5.03 6.22 16.70
N GLY A 50 5.06 6.80 15.49
CA GLY A 50 4.14 6.45 14.42
C GLY A 50 4.27 4.97 14.02
N GLY A 51 5.50 4.46 13.93
CA GLY A 51 5.79 3.05 13.67
C GLY A 51 5.23 2.11 14.74
N LEU A 52 5.35 2.47 16.02
CA LEU A 52 4.79 1.69 17.14
C LEU A 52 3.26 1.64 17.07
N ILE A 53 2.60 2.76 16.78
CA ILE A 53 1.14 2.80 16.60
C ILE A 53 0.72 1.91 15.42
N ALA A 54 1.44 1.99 14.30
CA ALA A 54 1.20 1.14 13.13
C ALA A 54 1.41 -0.35 13.44
N MET A 55 2.41 -0.71 14.25
CA MET A 55 2.62 -2.10 14.69
C MET A 55 1.44 -2.61 15.53
N VAL A 56 0.93 -1.80 16.46
CA VAL A 56 -0.25 -2.18 17.27
C VAL A 56 -1.46 -2.41 16.37
N ALA A 57 -1.71 -1.51 15.41
CA ALA A 57 -2.78 -1.69 14.43
C ALA A 57 -2.57 -2.95 13.57
N GLY A 58 -1.34 -3.22 13.14
CA GLY A 58 -0.97 -4.43 12.39
C GLY A 58 -1.26 -5.72 13.17
N VAL A 59 -0.93 -5.76 14.46
CA VAL A 59 -1.25 -6.92 15.33
C VAL A 59 -2.76 -7.14 15.42
N ILE A 60 -3.55 -6.07 15.56
CA ILE A 60 -5.02 -6.15 15.58
C ILE A 60 -5.55 -6.74 14.26
N ILE A 61 -5.07 -6.24 13.12
CA ILE A 61 -5.45 -6.73 11.79
C ILE A 61 -5.11 -8.22 11.64
N VAL A 62 -3.91 -8.63 12.06
CA VAL A 62 -3.48 -10.04 12.00
C VAL A 62 -4.36 -10.93 12.88
N LYS A 63 -4.67 -10.49 14.11
CA LYS A 63 -5.53 -11.25 15.03
C LYS A 63 -6.94 -11.41 14.49
N LEU A 64 -7.52 -10.38 13.89
CA LEU A 64 -8.82 -10.46 13.23
C LEU A 64 -8.78 -11.43 12.04
N SER A 65 -7.75 -11.34 11.20
CA SER A 65 -7.58 -12.25 10.06
C SER A 65 -7.46 -13.72 10.50
N GLN A 66 -6.76 -14.00 11.60
CA GLN A 66 -6.67 -15.33 12.19
C GLN A 66 -7.99 -15.85 12.75
N GLN A 67 -8.87 -14.97 13.22
CA GLN A 67 -10.20 -15.33 13.74
C GLN A 67 -11.20 -15.69 12.62
N PHE A 68 -11.00 -15.14 11.42
CA PHE A 68 -11.84 -15.40 10.24
C PHE A 68 -11.03 -16.08 9.13
N PRO A 69 -10.60 -17.35 9.35
CA PRO A 69 -9.80 -18.06 8.35
C PRO A 69 -10.57 -18.20 7.03
N GLU A 70 -9.83 -18.14 5.93
CA GLU A 70 -10.33 -18.24 4.54
C GLU A 70 -11.26 -17.12 4.06
N LYS A 71 -11.60 -16.15 4.92
CA LYS A 71 -12.38 -14.97 4.55
C LYS A 71 -11.45 -13.81 4.20
N THR A 72 -11.79 -13.07 3.15
CA THR A 72 -11.10 -11.82 2.83
C THR A 72 -11.52 -10.70 3.78
N PHE A 73 -10.73 -9.63 3.84
CA PHE A 73 -11.09 -8.40 4.55
C PHE A 73 -12.52 -7.94 4.23
N TYR A 74 -12.88 -7.95 2.94
CA TYR A 74 -14.19 -7.52 2.47
C TYR A 74 -15.33 -8.43 2.93
N GLN A 75 -15.04 -9.72 3.17
CA GLN A 75 -16.03 -10.69 3.63
C GLN A 75 -16.22 -10.63 5.13
N TYR A 76 -15.14 -10.71 5.92
CA TYR A 76 -15.28 -10.71 7.37
C TYR A 76 -15.68 -9.33 7.92
N SER A 77 -15.37 -8.23 7.22
CA SER A 77 -15.84 -6.89 7.63
C SER A 77 -17.37 -6.78 7.60
N GLN A 78 -18.04 -7.37 6.60
CA GLN A 78 -19.51 -7.40 6.53
C GLN A 78 -20.14 -8.26 7.63
N GLU A 79 -19.45 -9.32 8.06
CA GLU A 79 -19.91 -10.18 9.16
C GLU A 79 -19.72 -9.52 10.53
N LEU A 80 -18.65 -8.73 10.69
CA LEU A 80 -18.30 -8.09 11.96
C LEU A 80 -19.16 -6.85 12.26
N VAL A 81 -19.36 -5.96 11.28
CA VAL A 81 -20.10 -4.69 11.48
C VAL A 81 -21.46 -4.66 10.80
N GLY A 82 -21.84 -5.74 10.11
CA GLY A 82 -23.08 -5.84 9.34
C GLY A 82 -22.93 -5.41 7.87
N LYS A 83 -23.86 -5.86 7.03
CA LYS A 83 -23.79 -5.72 5.56
C LYS A 83 -23.63 -4.27 5.09
N TRP A 84 -24.42 -3.34 5.62
CA TRP A 84 -24.42 -1.94 5.19
C TRP A 84 -23.11 -1.22 5.54
N LEU A 85 -22.66 -1.32 6.80
CA LEU A 85 -21.42 -0.71 7.25
C LEU A 85 -20.20 -1.40 6.64
N GLY A 86 -20.23 -2.74 6.50
CA GLY A 86 -19.14 -3.48 5.87
C GLY A 86 -18.94 -3.10 4.40
N VAL A 87 -20.03 -2.88 3.64
CA VAL A 87 -19.94 -2.37 2.27
C VAL A 87 -19.36 -0.95 2.24
N LEU A 88 -19.76 -0.07 3.16
CA LEU A 88 -19.19 1.28 3.23
C LEU A 88 -17.68 1.25 3.51
N ILE A 89 -17.24 0.46 4.50
CA ILE A 89 -15.82 0.29 4.83
C ILE A 89 -15.05 -0.28 3.63
N SER A 90 -15.64 -1.27 2.95
CA SER A 90 -15.06 -1.88 1.75
C SER A 90 -14.86 -0.83 0.64
N LEU A 91 -15.85 0.01 0.38
CA LEU A 91 -15.77 1.09 -0.61
C LEU A 91 -14.74 2.14 -0.22
N LEU A 92 -14.67 2.52 1.06
CA LEU A 92 -13.66 3.46 1.55
C LEU A 92 -12.24 2.92 1.34
N ILE A 93 -12.02 1.62 1.59
CA ILE A 93 -10.72 0.98 1.36
C ILE A 93 -10.38 0.93 -0.13
N ILE A 94 -11.33 0.59 -0.99
CA ILE A 94 -11.11 0.62 -2.44
C ILE A 94 -10.74 2.03 -2.89
N GLY A 95 -11.49 3.05 -2.43
CA GLY A 95 -11.20 4.45 -2.71
C GLY A 95 -9.81 4.87 -2.20
N TYR A 96 -9.43 4.45 -0.99
CA TYR A 96 -8.11 4.69 -0.42
C TYR A 96 -6.99 4.11 -1.28
N PHE A 97 -7.11 2.85 -1.70
CA PHE A 97 -6.09 2.22 -2.56
C PHE A 97 -6.03 2.86 -3.95
N PHE A 98 -7.17 3.31 -4.48
CA PHE A 98 -7.21 4.00 -5.77
C PHE A 98 -6.52 5.38 -5.71
N THR A 99 -6.79 6.16 -4.67
CA THR A 99 -6.11 7.46 -4.47
C THR A 99 -4.64 7.28 -4.15
N LEU A 100 -4.28 6.26 -3.37
CA LEU A 100 -2.89 5.91 -3.10
C LEU A 100 -2.14 5.54 -4.38
N ALA A 101 -2.70 4.67 -5.23
CA ALA A 101 -2.10 4.32 -6.52
C ALA A 101 -1.90 5.54 -7.42
N SER A 102 -2.87 6.45 -7.45
CA SER A 102 -2.78 7.71 -8.23
C SER A 102 -1.68 8.63 -7.69
N PHE A 103 -1.56 8.74 -6.36
CA PHE A 103 -0.52 9.52 -5.70
C PHE A 103 0.88 8.95 -5.98
N GLU A 104 1.01 7.62 -5.92
CA GLU A 104 2.27 6.92 -6.21
C GLU A 104 2.71 7.15 -7.66
N LEU A 105 1.79 7.00 -8.62
CA LEU A 105 2.05 7.27 -10.04
C LEU A 105 2.49 8.72 -10.30
N ARG A 106 1.81 9.70 -9.68
CA ARG A 106 2.16 11.12 -9.84
C ARG A 106 3.53 11.44 -9.26
N THR A 107 3.86 10.85 -8.11
CA THR A 107 5.15 11.09 -7.47
C THR A 107 6.29 10.43 -8.26
N LEU A 108 6.08 9.22 -8.77
CA LEU A 108 7.03 8.52 -9.63
C LEU A 108 7.31 9.28 -10.93
N GLU A 109 6.25 9.82 -11.55
CA GLU A 109 6.37 10.66 -12.75
C GLU A 109 7.20 11.92 -12.46
N GLY A 110 6.90 12.64 -11.39
CA GLY A 110 7.65 13.84 -11.00
C GLY A 110 9.13 13.56 -10.73
N ILE A 111 9.45 12.44 -10.06
CA ILE A 111 10.84 12.01 -9.84
C ILE A 111 11.52 11.69 -11.17
N THR A 112 10.85 10.94 -12.05
CA THR A 112 11.41 10.52 -13.34
C THR A 112 11.64 11.72 -14.27
N SER A 113 10.68 12.65 -14.34
CA SER A 113 10.79 13.88 -15.10
C SER A 113 11.96 14.73 -14.61
N PHE A 114 12.10 14.91 -13.30
CA PHE A 114 13.16 15.72 -12.72
C PHE A 114 14.57 15.12 -12.86
N PHE A 115 14.72 13.81 -12.67
CA PHE A 115 16.04 13.17 -12.63
C PHE A 115 16.50 12.54 -13.96
N LEU A 116 15.57 12.15 -14.84
CA LEU A 116 15.88 11.34 -16.03
C LEU A 116 15.39 11.95 -17.34
N LEU A 117 14.20 12.57 -17.35
CA LEU A 117 13.47 12.91 -18.57
C LEU A 117 12.95 14.35 -18.55
N GLU A 118 13.85 15.30 -18.26
CA GLU A 118 13.49 16.71 -18.15
C GLU A 118 12.82 17.22 -19.45
N GLY A 119 11.67 17.88 -19.32
CA GLY A 119 10.91 18.41 -20.45
C GLY A 119 10.05 17.40 -21.22
N THR A 120 10.02 16.12 -20.81
CA THR A 120 9.12 15.12 -21.38
C THR A 120 7.69 15.31 -20.84
N PRO A 121 6.63 15.25 -21.67
CA PRO A 121 5.26 15.35 -21.20
C PRO A 121 4.88 14.24 -20.20
N ASP A 122 4.16 14.61 -19.13
CA ASP A 122 3.78 13.71 -18.02
C ASP A 122 3.13 12.39 -18.51
N TRP A 123 2.25 12.47 -19.52
CA TRP A 123 1.55 11.29 -20.05
C TRP A 123 2.50 10.27 -20.68
N ALA A 124 3.60 10.72 -21.29
CA ALA A 124 4.56 9.85 -21.96
C ALA A 124 5.41 9.08 -20.94
N ILE A 125 5.62 9.65 -19.76
CA ILE A 125 6.29 9.00 -18.63
C ILE A 125 5.35 7.99 -17.96
N ILE A 126 4.08 8.37 -17.73
CA ILE A 126 3.11 7.53 -17.00
C ILE A 126 2.72 6.27 -17.79
N MET A 127 2.55 6.38 -19.12
CA MET A 127 2.04 5.26 -19.94
C MET A 127 2.87 3.96 -19.83
N PRO A 128 4.21 3.98 -19.95
CA PRO A 128 5.03 2.79 -19.75
C PRO A 128 4.85 2.13 -18.37
N PHE A 129 4.82 2.91 -17.29
CA PHE A 129 4.62 2.38 -15.94
C PHE A 129 3.24 1.74 -15.77
N MET A 130 2.20 2.34 -16.37
CA MET A 130 0.85 1.78 -16.39
C MET A 130 0.79 0.45 -17.15
N TRP A 131 1.46 0.34 -18.29
CA TRP A 131 1.51 -0.91 -19.07
C TRP A 131 2.25 -2.03 -18.33
N ILE A 132 3.38 -1.71 -17.69
CA ILE A 132 4.12 -2.67 -16.87
C ILE A 132 3.25 -3.14 -15.70
N SER A 133 2.58 -2.21 -15.01
CA SER A 133 1.67 -2.54 -13.91
C SER A 133 0.54 -3.46 -14.39
N LEU A 134 -0.11 -3.15 -15.52
CA LEU A 134 -1.16 -3.99 -16.08
C LEU A 134 -0.65 -5.39 -16.42
N TYR A 135 0.53 -5.48 -17.06
CA TYR A 135 1.15 -6.75 -17.40
C TYR A 135 1.42 -7.62 -16.16
N LEU A 136 1.98 -7.03 -15.10
CA LEU A 136 2.25 -7.74 -13.84
C LEU A 136 0.96 -8.20 -13.14
N ASN A 137 -0.10 -7.39 -13.17
CA ASN A 137 -1.39 -7.78 -12.60
C ASN A 137 -2.04 -8.95 -13.36
N LEU A 138 -1.85 -9.03 -14.68
CA LEU A 138 -2.34 -10.15 -15.49
C LEU A 138 -1.55 -11.44 -15.26
N GLY A 139 -0.26 -11.33 -14.92
CA GLY A 139 0.61 -12.48 -14.64
C GLY A 139 0.31 -13.19 -13.31
N GLY A 140 -0.42 -12.55 -12.39
CA GLY A 140 -0.67 -13.08 -11.05
C GLY A 140 0.56 -12.99 -10.14
N ILE A 141 0.41 -13.48 -8.91
CA ILE A 141 1.48 -13.45 -7.89
C ILE A 141 2.27 -14.78 -7.85
N ASN A 142 1.73 -15.87 -8.43
CA ASN A 142 2.30 -17.23 -8.40
C ASN A 142 2.54 -17.81 -9.80
#